data_AF-A0A073JYM4-F1
#
_entry.id   AF-A0A073JYM4-F1
#
_cell.length_a   1.000
_cell.length_b   1.000
_cell.length_c   1.000
_cell.angle_alpha   90.00
_cell.angle_beta   90.00
_cell.angle_gamma   90.00
#
_symmetry.space_group_name_H-M   'P 1'
#
loop_
_entity.id
_entity.type
_entity.pdbx_description
1 polymer ?
#
loop_
_entity_poly.entity_id
_entity_poly.type
_entity_poly.pdbx_seq_one_letter_code
_entity_poly.pdbx_strand_id
1 'polypeptide(L)' 'MYVGRDMTELSMTSKDEWTQDELMHFHHSLQQIMPYLNAEGQTIYKEIVKEVEARGGLKRSEADWTHGTKIIAD' A
#
# COMPACT_ATOMS: atom_id res chain seq x y z
N MET A 1 -9.12 -4.14 -9.87
CA MET A 1 -8.54 -5.33 -9.20
C MET A 1 -7.05 -5.12 -9.20
N TYR A 2 -6.39 -5.23 -8.04
CA TYR A 2 -4.93 -5.15 -7.97
C TYR A 2 -4.32 -6.30 -8.79
N VAL A 3 -3.27 -5.99 -9.55
CA VAL A 3 -2.52 -6.95 -10.36
C VAL A 3 -1.06 -6.81 -9.97
N GLY A 4 -0.55 -7.78 -9.23
CA GLY A 4 0.82 -7.78 -8.69
C GLY A 4 1.03 -8.98 -7.78
N ARG A 5 2.19 -9.04 -7.13
CA ARG A 5 2.53 -10.12 -6.20
C ARG A 5 1.60 -10.11 -5.00
N ASP A 6 1.27 -11.28 -4.48
CA ASP A 6 0.47 -11.39 -3.26
C ASP A 6 1.31 -11.21 -1.99
N MET A 7 0.64 -11.15 -0.84
CA MET A 7 1.32 -10.95 0.44
C MET A 7 2.26 -12.10 0.81
N THR A 8 1.99 -13.33 0.35
CA THR A 8 2.85 -14.49 0.63
C THR A 8 4.15 -14.38 -0.13
N GLU A 9 4.10 -14.04 -1.42
CA GLU A 9 5.30 -13.78 -2.24
C GLU A 9 6.10 -12.59 -1.69
N LEU A 10 5.40 -11.53 -1.31
CA LEU A 10 6.02 -10.31 -0.81
C LEU A 10 6.57 -10.45 0.61
N SER A 11 6.06 -11.38 1.42
CA SER A 11 6.53 -11.60 2.80
C SER A 11 7.99 -12.07 2.86
N MET A 12 8.45 -12.76 1.82
CA MET A 12 9.83 -13.23 1.67
C MET A 12 10.72 -12.22 0.95
N THR A 13 10.16 -11.08 0.54
CA THR A 13 10.82 -10.05 -0.26
C THR A 13 11.07 -8.83 0.63
N SER A 14 12.27 -8.23 0.52
CA SER A 14 12.57 -7.00 1.25
C SER A 14 11.68 -5.83 0.78
N LYS A 15 11.31 -4.91 1.68
CA LYS A 15 10.34 -3.83 1.37
C LYS A 15 10.86 -2.84 0.33
N ASP A 16 12.17 -2.67 0.22
CA ASP A 16 12.81 -1.84 -0.80
C ASP A 16 12.63 -2.40 -2.23
N GLU A 17 12.39 -3.70 -2.36
CA GLU A 17 12.08 -4.35 -3.64
C GLU A 17 10.58 -4.37 -3.98
N TRP A 18 9.73 -3.85 -3.10
CA TRP A 18 8.31 -3.70 -3.41
C TRP A 18 8.12 -2.53 -4.36
N THR A 19 7.21 -2.67 -5.30
CA THR A 19 6.81 -1.59 -6.20
C THR A 19 5.95 -0.57 -5.45
N GLN A 20 5.85 0.65 -5.99
CA GLN A 20 4.99 1.66 -5.40
C GLN A 20 3.52 1.22 -5.35
N ASP A 21 3.04 0.53 -6.39
CA ASP A 21 1.66 0.05 -6.47
C ASP A 21 1.37 -1.03 -5.41
N GLU A 22 2.32 -1.95 -5.19
CA GLU A 22 2.28 -2.95 -4.10
C GLU A 22 2.19 -2.27 -2.73
N LEU A 23 3.10 -1.32 -2.45
CA LEU A 23 3.12 -0.59 -1.19
C LEU A 23 1.81 0.15 -0.94
N MET A 24 1.28 0.85 -1.95
CA MET A 24 0.02 1.58 -1.84
C MET A 24 -1.19 0.65 -1.69
N HIS A 25 -1.22 -0.47 -2.41
CA HIS A 25 -2.29 -1.45 -2.31
C HIS A 25 -2.38 -2.06 -0.91
N PHE A 26 -1.25 -2.54 -0.37
CA PHE A 26 -1.22 -3.15 0.96
C PHE A 26 -1.32 -2.12 2.07
N HIS A 27 -0.80 -0.90 1.90
CA HIS A 27 -1.06 0.21 2.83
C HIS A 27 -2.55 0.46 2.97
N HIS A 28 -3.28 0.63 1.86
CA HIS A 28 -4.72 0.86 1.88
C HIS A 28 -5.50 -0.31 2.51
N SER A 29 -5.16 -1.53 2.10
CA SER A 29 -5.85 -2.74 2.57
C SER A 29 -5.65 -2.95 4.08
N LEU A 30 -4.41 -2.83 4.57
CA LEU A 30 -4.10 -2.99 5.99
C LEU A 30 -4.62 -1.83 6.84
N GLN A 31 -4.67 -0.61 6.30
CA GLN A 31 -5.26 0.54 7.00
C GLN A 31 -6.74 0.30 7.33
N GLN A 32 -7.51 -0.31 6.42
CA GLN A 32 -8.95 -0.57 6.63
C GLN A 32 -9.21 -1.60 7.72
N ILE A 33 -8.33 -2.59 7.87
CA ILE A 33 -8.48 -3.69 8.84
C ILE A 33 -7.58 -3.52 10.07
N MET A 34 -6.93 -2.36 10.23
CA MET A 34 -5.95 -2.08 11.29
C MET A 34 -6.41 -2.48 12.70
N PRO A 35 -7.68 -2.24 13.12
CA PRO A 35 -8.14 -2.64 14.45
C PRO A 35 -8.12 -4.16 14.70
N TYR A 36 -8.10 -4.96 13.63
CA TYR A 36 -8.15 -6.42 13.67
C TYR A 36 -6.79 -7.07 13.43
N LEU A 37 -5.74 -6.27 13.16
CA LEU A 37 -4.39 -6.80 12.96
C LEU A 37 -3.76 -7.22 14.28
N ASN A 38 -3.18 -8.42 14.28
CA ASN A 38 -2.31 -8.90 15.34
C ASN A 38 -0.96 -8.15 15.34
N ALA A 39 -0.08 -8.46 16.31
CA ALA A 39 1.21 -7.79 16.44
C ALA A 39 2.11 -7.91 15.20
N GLU A 40 2.05 -9.05 14.50
CA GLU A 40 2.80 -9.29 13.27
C GLU A 40 2.27 -8.41 12.12
N GLY A 41 0.95 -8.40 11.89
CA GLY A 41 0.31 -7.56 10.89
C GLY A 41 0.56 -6.07 11.13
N GLN A 42 0.56 -5.62 12.39
CA GLN A 42 0.92 -4.24 12.75
C GLN A 42 2.39 -3.93 12.47
N THR A 43 3.29 -4.90 12.61
CA THR A 43 4.71 -4.73 12.32
C THR A 43 4.93 -4.58 10.81
N ILE A 44 4.32 -5.47 10.03
CA ILE A 44 4.34 -5.40 8.55
C ILE A 44 3.79 -4.04 8.07
N TYR A 45 2.65 -3.60 8.62
CA TYR A 45 2.07 -2.31 8.26
C TYR A 45 3.02 -1.14 8.55
N LYS A 46 3.70 -1.14 9.71
CA LYS A 46 4.69 -0.11 10.05
C LYS A 46 5.87 -0.08 9.07
N GLU A 47 6.35 -1.24 8.64
CA GLU A 47 7.42 -1.32 7.63
C GLU A 47 6.98 -0.75 6.29
N ILE A 48 5.76 -1.07 5.84
CA ILE A 48 5.18 -0.53 4.61
C ILE A 48 5.09 1.00 4.70
N VAL A 49 4.59 1.53 5.81
CA VAL A 49 4.50 2.99 6.02
C VAL A 49 5.88 3.64 5.98
N LYS A 50 6.88 3.08 6.67
CA LYS A 50 8.25 3.58 6.65
C LYS A 50 8.85 3.61 5.26
N GLU A 51 8.62 2.56 4.48
CA GLU A 51 9.11 2.47 3.10
C GLU A 51 8.45 3.52 2.20
N VAL A 52 7.13 3.69 2.33
CA VAL A 52 6.40 4.73 1.60
C VAL A 52 6.90 6.13 1.98
N GLU A 53 7.14 6.39 3.26
CA GLU A 53 7.71 7.65 3.75
C GLU A 53 9.13 7.87 3.21
N ALA A 54 9.99 6.84 3.23
CA ALA A 54 11.35 6.89 2.72
C ALA A 54 11.41 7.23 1.23
N ARG A 55 10.41 6.80 0.45
CA ARG A 55 10.30 7.10 -1.00
C ARG A 55 9.74 8.48 -1.33
N GLY A 56 9.56 9.35 -0.34
CA GLY A 56 9.01 10.69 -0.54
C GLY A 56 7.51 10.79 -0.28
N GLY A 57 6.95 9.81 0.42
CA GLY A 57 5.69 9.93 1.16
C GLY A 57 4.45 9.39 0.47
N LEU A 58 3.39 9.31 1.29
CA LEU A 58 1.99 9.23 0.88
C LEU A 58 1.63 10.56 0.19
N LYS A 59 2.16 10.82 -1.01
CA LYS A 59 1.61 11.89 -1.83
C LYS A 59 0.15 11.53 -2.03
N ARG A 60 -0.73 12.22 -1.30
CA ARG A 60 -2.14 12.34 -1.65
C ARG A 60 -2.12 12.58 -3.16
N SER A 61 -2.66 11.66 -3.92
CA SER A 61 -3.17 12.01 -5.24
C SER A 61 -4.27 13.04 -5.00
N GLU A 62 -3.89 14.29 -4.74
CA GLU A 62 -4.61 15.40 -5.32
C GLU A 62 -4.72 15.05 -6.80
N ALA A 63 -5.96 15.00 -7.29
CA ALA A 63 -6.23 14.57 -8.64
C ALA A 63 -5.42 15.44 -9.63
N ASP A 64 -4.34 14.88 -10.16
CA ASP A 64 -3.66 15.45 -11.30
C ASP A 64 -4.51 15.16 -12.54
N TRP A 65 -4.71 16.17 -13.39
CA TRP A 65 -5.39 16.09 -14.68
C TRP A 65 -4.88 14.99 -15.63
N THR A 66 -3.75 14.35 -15.32
CA THR A 66 -3.17 13.19 -16.02
C THR A 66 -3.58 11.83 -15.43
N HIS A 67 -4.14 11.79 -14.21
CA HIS A 67 -4.56 10.59 -13.50
C HIS A 67 -6.02 10.73 -13.07
N GLY A 68 -6.94 10.36 -13.96
CA GLY A 68 -8.38 10.46 -13.71
C GLY A 68 -8.83 9.58 -12.53
N THR A 69 -9.52 10.17 -11.57
CA THR A 69 -10.37 9.41 -10.64
C THR A 69 -11.51 8.80 -11.44
N LYS A 70 -11.50 7.46 -11.60
CA LYS A 70 -12.65 6.74 -12.15
C LYS A 70 -13.79 6.84 -11.13
N ILE A 71 -14.64 7.86 -11.27
CA ILE A 71 -15.95 7.90 -10.61
C ILE A 71 -16.79 6.84 -11.33
N ILE A 72 -16.94 5.67 -10.73
CA ILE A 72 -18.02 4.74 -11.10
C ILE A 72 -19.20 5.19 -10.25
N ALA A 73 -20.02 6.10 -10.80
CA ALA A 73 -21.34 6.39 -10.29
C ALA A 73 -22.33 5.43 -10.97
N ASP A 74 -23.25 4.87 -10.18
CA ASP A 74 -24.54 4.36 -10.65
C ASP A 74 -25.60 5.44 -10.40
#